data_AF-A0A396GX49-F1
#
_entry.id   AF-A0A396GX49-F1
#
_cell.length_a   1.000
_cell.length_b   1.000
_cell.length_c   1.000
_cell.angle_alpha   90.00
_cell.angle_beta   90.00
_cell.angle_gamma   90.00
#
_symmetry.space_group_name_H-M   'P 1'
#
loop_
_entity.id
_entity.type
_entity.pdbx_description
1 polymer ?
#
loop_
_entity_poly.entity_id
_entity_poly.type
_entity_poly.pdbx_seq_one_letter_code
_entity_poly.pdbx_strand_id
1 'polypeptide(L)' 'MVSAPPATLPAKLDFETSIFKKERVNLAGHEEFIMKGERDLFHLLCDAFKGIK' A
#
# COMPACT_ATOMS: atom_id res chain seq x y z
N MET A 1 -33.43 -15.09 8.19
CA MET A 1 -32.50 -14.68 7.13
C MET A 1 -31.68 -13.52 7.67
N VAL A 2 -30.37 -13.69 7.91
CA VAL A 2 -29.51 -12.61 8.40
C VAL A 2 -28.91 -11.90 7.19
N SER A 3 -29.29 -10.65 6.97
CA SER A 3 -28.74 -9.81 5.90
C SER A 3 -27.33 -9.38 6.27
N ALA A 4 -26.33 -9.80 5.49
CA ALA A 4 -24.99 -9.24 5.58
C ALA A 4 -25.03 -7.75 5.19
N PRO A 5 -24.30 -6.87 5.90
CA PRO A 5 -24.24 -5.46 5.54
C PRO A 5 -23.61 -5.29 4.14
N PRO A 6 -24.03 -4.26 3.37
CA PRO A 6 -23.45 -3.99 2.07
C PRO A 6 -21.97 -3.66 2.24
N ALA A 7 -21.11 -4.50 1.64
CA ALA A 7 -19.67 -4.26 1.59
C ALA A 7 -19.44 -2.91 0.91
N THR A 8 -19.00 -1.91 1.68
CA THR A 8 -18.57 -0.62 1.13
C THR A 8 -17.44 -0.91 0.13
N LEU A 9 -17.57 -0.42 -1.11
CA LEU A 9 -16.52 -0.56 -2.11
C LEU A 9 -15.21 -0.04 -1.50
N PRO A 10 -14.11 -0.80 -1.56
CA PRO A 10 -12.84 -0.35 -1.01
C PRO A 10 -12.46 0.93 -1.76
N ALA A 11 -12.32 2.04 -1.02
CA ALA A 11 -11.85 3.28 -1.58
C ALA A 11 -10.48 3.01 -2.22
N LYS A 12 -10.32 3.38 -3.50
CA LYS A 12 -9.03 3.24 -4.21
C LYS A 12 -8.04 4.20 -3.56
N LEU A 13 -7.32 3.72 -2.56
CA LEU A 13 -6.34 4.51 -1.83
C LEU A 13 -5.08 4.57 -2.66
N ASP A 14 -4.79 5.77 -3.17
CA ASP A 14 -3.57 6.03 -3.90
C ASP A 14 -2.58 6.78 -3.00
N PHE A 15 -1.34 6.31 -2.96
CA PHE A 15 -0.26 6.98 -2.25
C PHE A 15 0.92 7.18 -3.18
N GLU A 16 1.63 8.28 -2.95
CA GLU A 16 2.86 8.62 -3.66
C GLU A 16 4.05 8.28 -2.76
N THR A 17 5.05 7.62 -3.33
CA THR A 17 6.28 7.23 -2.66
C THR A 17 7.44 7.48 -3.59
N SER A 18 8.45 8.19 -3.11
CA SER A 18 9.65 8.53 -3.89
C SER A 18 10.81 7.57 -3.62
N ILE A 19 10.74 6.82 -2.52
CA ILE A 19 11.87 6.04 -1.98
C ILE A 19 11.65 4.55 -2.21
N PHE A 20 10.41 4.08 -2.01
CA PHE A 20 10.05 2.68 -2.18
C PHE A 20 9.30 2.46 -3.48
N LYS A 21 9.46 1.27 -4.07
CA LYS A 21 8.74 0.92 -5.29
C LYS A 21 7.29 0.58 -4.97
N LYS A 22 6.36 1.33 -5.58
CA LYS A 22 4.93 1.03 -5.54
C LYS A 22 4.60 -0.07 -6.54
N GLU A 23 3.89 -1.09 -6.08
CA GLU A 23 3.40 -2.20 -6.89
C GLU A 23 1.88 -2.15 -6.97
N ARG A 24 1.32 -2.33 -8.17
CA ARG A 24 -0.12 -2.46 -8.38
C ARG A 24 -0.50 -3.93 -8.34
N VAL A 25 -1.45 -4.27 -7.49
CA VAL A 25 -1.98 -5.63 -7.36
C VAL A 25 -3.47 -5.60 -7.67
N ASN A 26 -3.95 -6.62 -8.39
CA ASN A 26 -5.35 -6.81 -8.67
C ASN A 26 -5.89 -7.93 -7.77
N LEU A 27 -6.77 -7.57 -6.82
CA LEU A 27 -7.44 -8.50 -5.93
C LEU A 27 -8.90 -8.60 -6.32
N ALA A 28 -9.26 -9.71 -6.97
CA ALA A 28 -10.64 -10.01 -7.38
C ALA A 28 -11.34 -8.89 -8.19
N GLY A 29 -10.58 -8.17 -9.03
CA GLY A 29 -11.10 -7.06 -9.85
C GLY A 29 -10.91 -5.67 -9.24
N HIS A 30 -10.39 -5.59 -8.01
CA HIS A 30 -10.01 -4.34 -7.36
C HIS A 30 -8.52 -4.07 -7.52
N GLU A 31 -8.20 -2.88 -8.01
CA GLU A 31 -6.81 -2.43 -8.12
C GLU A 31 -6.38 -1.72 -6.86
N GLU A 32 -5.40 -2.31 -6.20
CA GLU A 32 -4.78 -1.79 -5.00
C GLU A 32 -3.30 -1.52 -5.26
N PHE A 33 -2.74 -0.60 -4.49
CA PHE A 33 -1.32 -0.31 -4.53
C PHE A 33 -0.69 -0.74 -3.21
N ILE A 34 0.42 -1.47 -3.28
CA ILE A 34 1.16 -1.95 -2.12
C ILE A 34 2.65 -1.63 -2.29
N MET A 35 3.39 -1.69 -1.17
CA MET A 35 4.85 -1.76 -1.20
C MET A 35 5.26 -3.10 -0.62
N LYS A 36 6.02 -3.88 -1.39
CA LYS A 36 6.62 -5.11 -0.87
C LYS A 36 7.80 -4.76 0.02
N GLY A 37 7.76 -5.25 1.25
CA GLY A 37 8.89 -5.17 2.17
C GLY A 37 9.92 -6.25 1.84
N GLU A 38 11.19 -5.88 1.80
CA GLU A 38 12.32 -6.79 1.58
C GLU A 38 13.46 -6.42 2.53
N ARG A 39 14.27 -7.40 2.94
CA ARG A 39 15.43 -7.17 3.81
C ARG A 39 16.50 -6.27 3.18
N ASP A 40 16.57 -6.25 1.84
CA ASP A 40 17.50 -5.40 1.10
C ASP A 40 17.05 -3.92 1.06
N LEU A 41 15.74 -3.67 1.24
CA LEU A 41 15.17 -2.32 1.29
C LEU A 41 15.46 -1.59 2.61
N PHE A 42 16.09 -2.25 3.58
CA PHE A 42 16.43 -1.63 4.87
C PHE A 42 17.40 -0.45 4.72
N HIS A 43 18.26 -0.46 3.69
CA HIS A 43 19.16 0.66 3.41
C HIS A 43 18.41 1.95 3.05
N LEU A 44 17.23 1.83 2.43
CA LEU A 44 16.38 2.96 2.06
C LEU A 44 15.58 3.53 3.24
N LEU A 45 15.53 2.81 4.37
CA LEU A 45 14.89 3.32 5.59
C LEU A 45 15.59 4.57 6.10
N CYS A 46 16.94 4.62 6.05
CA CYS A 46 17.68 5.80 6.47
C CYS A 46 17.28 7.06 5.68
N ASP A 47 17.04 6.91 4.38
CA ASP A 47 16.55 8.00 3.53
C ASP A 47 15.08 8.31 3.80
N ALA A 48 14.25 7.30 4.08
CA ALA A 48 12.84 7.49 4.43
C ALA A 48 12.63 8.20 5.77
N PHE A 49 13.53 8.01 6.73
CA PHE A 49 13.51 8.68 8.03
C PHE A 49 14.27 10.01 8.03
N LYS A 50 14.87 10.41 6.90
CA LYS A 50 15.63 11.65 6.80
C LYS A 50 14.70 12.86 6.92
N GLY A 51 14.87 13.65 7.98
CA GLY A 51 14.07 14.84 8.24
C GLY A 51 12.91 14.63 9.21
N ILE A 52 12.72 13.42 9.72
CA ILE A 52 11.81 13.14 10.84
C ILE A 52 12.64 13.36 12.12
N LYS A 53 12.30 14.41 12.90
CA LYS A 53 12.95 14.78 14.16
C LYS A 53 11.98 14.60 15.32
#